data_AF-A0A956BYH0-F1
#
_entry.id   AF-A0A956BYH0-F1
#
_cell.length_a   1.000
_cell.length_b   1.000
_cell.length_c   1.000
_cell.angle_alpha   90.00
_cell.angle_beta   90.00
_cell.angle_gamma   90.00
#
_symmetry.space_group_name_H-M   'P 1'
#
loop_
_entity.id
_entity.type
_entity.pdbx_description
1 polymer ?
#
loop_
_entity_poly.entity_id
_entity_poly.type
_entity_poly.pdbx_seq_one_letter_code
_entity_poly.pdbx_strand_id
1 'polypeptide(L)'
;MAGTESVADRVQRLGQYTRTLSGAIGLLGAVLDDVDLSGPRATVQQVAQAFPSLMVDGADISERLATIEGRLNQVEQELVLIDLSVPMDEFRERFVGAGADPVDMVHYARLLGSRDLGMGVRRDRFEFLLGRIVTRDQSPPYVVVPRPRMNALLHQIAPVSAALEPSDRDRIVDEITQMEQKLWEVRTGAELVESKLYMDVRGYKLNLRREFLNHDVLYAIIRVNVLLANRIAEFVEKEPARSADFRARLGEQALEVNEVYSAYVD
;
A
#
# COMPACT_ATOMS: atom_id res chain seq x y z
N MET A 1 1.24 -12.96 29.44
CA MET A 1 -0.19 -12.94 29.81
C MET A 1 -0.85 -11.88 28.95
N ALA A 2 -1.70 -12.25 27.98
CA ALA A 2 -2.44 -11.26 27.20
C ALA A 2 -3.51 -10.65 28.12
N GLY A 3 -3.49 -9.33 28.30
CA GLY A 3 -4.54 -8.63 29.05
C GLY A 3 -5.89 -8.80 28.34
N THR A 4 -6.96 -9.02 29.10
CA THR A 4 -8.33 -9.02 28.55
C THR A 4 -8.66 -7.63 27.99
N GLU A 5 -8.86 -7.54 26.68
CA GLU A 5 -9.35 -6.34 25.98
C GLU A 5 -10.69 -5.90 26.61
N SER A 6 -10.84 -4.60 26.92
CA SER A 6 -12.12 -4.13 27.45
C SER A 6 -13.19 -4.14 26.35
N VAL A 7 -14.46 -4.24 26.75
CA VAL A 7 -15.59 -4.19 25.80
C VAL A 7 -15.57 -2.89 24.99
N ALA A 8 -15.23 -1.77 25.62
CA ALA A 8 -15.14 -0.47 24.97
C ALA A 8 -14.03 -0.44 23.91
N ASP A 9 -12.85 -0.97 24.22
CA ASP A 9 -11.74 -1.07 23.27
C ASP A 9 -12.11 -1.93 22.07
N ARG A 10 -12.77 -3.08 22.32
CA ARG A 10 -13.24 -3.98 21.26
C ARG A 10 -14.28 -3.33 20.36
N VAL A 11 -15.25 -2.59 20.93
CA VAL A 11 -16.24 -1.81 20.15
C VAL A 11 -15.53 -0.77 19.29
N GLN A 12 -14.58 -0.02 19.84
CA GLN A 12 -13.82 0.99 19.11
C GLN A 12 -13.01 0.37 17.96
N ARG A 13 -12.33 -0.75 18.22
CA ARG A 13 -11.56 -1.52 17.22
C ARG A 13 -12.45 -1.97 16.07
N LEU A 14 -13.58 -2.63 16.37
CA LEU A 14 -14.51 -3.11 15.34
C LEU A 14 -15.17 -1.97 14.57
N GLY A 15 -15.45 -0.83 15.21
CA GLY A 15 -15.94 0.36 14.53
C GLY A 15 -14.92 0.95 13.55
N GLN A 16 -13.64 0.99 13.93
CA GLN A 16 -12.56 1.40 13.01
C GLN A 16 -12.36 0.41 11.87
N TYR A 17 -12.47 -0.88 12.15
CA TYR A 17 -12.38 -1.93 11.14
C TYR A 17 -13.53 -1.85 10.12
N THR A 18 -14.76 -1.62 10.59
CA THR A 18 -15.94 -1.38 9.72
C THR A 18 -15.73 -0.19 8.78
N ARG A 19 -15.20 0.93 9.27
CA ARG A 19 -14.85 2.09 8.42
C ARG A 19 -13.78 1.76 7.38
N THR A 20 -12.77 0.98 7.78
CA THR A 20 -11.69 0.53 6.89
C THR A 20 -12.25 -0.32 5.74
N LEU A 21 -13.14 -1.28 6.03
CA LEU A 21 -13.78 -2.09 4.99
C LEU A 21 -14.73 -1.26 4.12
N SER A 22 -15.47 -0.31 4.71
CA SER A 22 -16.35 0.59 3.95
C SER A 22 -15.56 1.43 2.94
N GLY A 23 -14.44 2.02 3.35
CA GLY A 23 -13.61 2.82 2.44
C GLY A 23 -12.90 1.97 1.38
N ALA A 24 -12.47 0.75 1.74
CA ALA A 24 -11.94 -0.20 0.78
C ALA A 24 -12.97 -0.58 -0.29
N ILE A 25 -14.23 -0.81 0.09
CA ILE A 25 -15.35 -1.05 -0.83
C ILE A 25 -15.62 0.18 -1.71
N GLY A 26 -15.53 1.39 -1.14
CA GLY A 26 -15.67 2.64 -1.88
C GLY A 26 -14.64 2.75 -3.00
N LEU A 27 -13.36 2.58 -2.65
CA LEU A 27 -12.27 2.62 -3.62
C LEU A 27 -12.39 1.50 -4.67
N LEU A 28 -12.56 0.26 -4.23
CA LEU A 28 -12.67 -0.87 -5.16
C LEU A 28 -13.86 -0.70 -6.09
N GLY A 29 -14.99 -0.17 -5.63
CA GLY A 29 -16.15 0.08 -6.49
C GLY A 29 -15.93 1.24 -7.48
N ALA A 30 -15.07 2.20 -7.15
CA ALA A 30 -14.69 3.28 -8.07
C ALA A 30 -13.67 2.81 -9.12
N VAL A 31 -12.76 1.91 -8.73
CA VAL A 31 -11.68 1.40 -9.60
C VAL A 31 -12.13 0.19 -10.42
N LEU A 32 -13.01 -0.66 -9.89
CA LEU A 32 -13.47 -1.93 -10.48
C LEU A 32 -14.99 -1.89 -10.67
N ASP A 33 -15.44 -1.10 -11.63
CA ASP A 33 -16.86 -0.86 -11.93
C ASP A 33 -17.63 -2.12 -12.40
N ASP A 34 -16.90 -3.15 -12.84
CA ASP A 34 -17.40 -4.45 -13.28
C ASP A 34 -17.49 -5.50 -12.16
N VAL A 35 -16.96 -5.23 -10.97
CA VAL A 35 -16.97 -6.18 -9.84
C VAL A 35 -18.19 -5.97 -8.94
N ASP A 36 -18.94 -7.04 -8.69
CA ASP A 36 -20.06 -7.01 -7.76
C ASP A 36 -19.59 -6.92 -6.30
N LEU A 37 -19.74 -5.73 -5.72
CA LEU A 37 -19.46 -5.45 -4.31
C LEU A 37 -20.72 -5.36 -3.45
N SER A 38 -21.89 -5.75 -3.97
CA SER A 38 -23.18 -5.61 -3.28
C SER A 38 -23.24 -6.42 -1.98
N GLY A 39 -22.72 -7.65 -1.98
CA GLY A 39 -22.64 -8.51 -0.79
C GLY A 39 -21.78 -7.93 0.34
N PRO A 40 -20.48 -7.66 0.09
CA PRO A 40 -19.61 -6.95 1.03
C PRO A 40 -20.22 -5.65 1.57
N ARG A 41 -20.78 -4.83 0.67
CA ARG A 41 -21.39 -3.54 1.00
C ARG A 41 -22.59 -3.69 1.92
N ALA A 42 -23.51 -4.61 1.61
CA ALA A 42 -24.68 -4.87 2.44
C ALA A 42 -24.28 -5.34 3.85
N THR A 43 -23.29 -6.22 3.95
CA THR A 43 -22.80 -6.73 5.24
C THR A 43 -22.19 -5.62 6.10
N VAL A 44 -21.32 -4.78 5.53
CA VAL A 44 -20.72 -3.64 6.24
C VAL A 44 -21.79 -2.64 6.70
N GLN A 45 -22.79 -2.35 5.86
CA GLN A 45 -23.91 -1.48 6.24
C GLN A 45 -24.74 -2.04 7.38
N GLN A 46 -25.07 -3.34 7.37
CA GLN A 46 -25.79 -4.00 8.46
C GLN A 46 -24.99 -3.95 9.77
N VAL A 47 -23.68 -4.22 9.72
CA VAL A 47 -22.81 -4.13 10.89
C VAL A 47 -22.74 -2.69 11.42
N ALA A 48 -22.61 -1.70 10.55
CA ALA A 48 -22.60 -0.29 10.94
C ALA A 48 -23.89 0.12 11.69
N GLN A 49 -25.04 -0.36 11.22
CA GLN A 49 -26.35 -0.12 11.85
C GLN A 49 -26.52 -0.85 13.18
N ALA A 50 -25.77 -1.92 13.43
CA ALA A 50 -25.83 -2.68 14.68
C ALA A 50 -25.04 -2.04 15.83
N PHE A 51 -24.03 -1.20 15.56
CA PHE A 51 -23.20 -0.61 16.63
C PHE A 51 -23.97 0.20 17.68
N PRO A 52 -24.93 1.08 17.31
CA PRO A 52 -25.69 1.84 18.30
C PRO A 52 -26.45 0.97 19.31
N SER A 53 -26.93 -0.21 18.91
CA SER A 53 -27.69 -1.11 19.80
C SER A 53 -26.81 -1.94 20.73
N LEU A 54 -25.50 -2.06 20.46
CA LEU A 54 -24.55 -2.73 21.36
C LEU A 54 -24.37 -1.98 22.68
N MET A 55 -24.66 -0.67 22.72
CA MET A 55 -24.43 0.16 23.90
C MET A 55 -25.59 0.13 24.92
N VAL A 56 -26.70 -0.56 24.60
CA VAL A 56 -27.94 -0.53 25.40
C VAL A 56 -28.20 -1.84 26.15
N ASP A 57 -27.77 -2.99 25.62
CA ASP A 57 -28.07 -4.31 26.19
C ASP A 57 -26.82 -5.00 26.78
N GLY A 58 -26.74 -5.10 28.11
CA GLY A 58 -25.54 -5.60 28.81
C GLY A 58 -25.37 -7.12 28.90
N ALA A 59 -26.42 -7.93 28.68
CA ALA A 59 -26.38 -9.36 28.98
C ALA A 59 -25.76 -10.26 27.88
N ASP A 60 -25.46 -9.71 26.69
CA ASP A 60 -25.01 -10.51 25.53
C ASP A 60 -24.01 -9.76 24.62
N ILE A 61 -23.32 -8.76 25.16
CA ILE A 61 -22.47 -7.89 24.34
C ILE A 61 -21.29 -8.65 23.72
N SER A 62 -20.74 -9.64 24.43
CA SER A 62 -19.58 -10.40 23.97
C SER A 62 -19.87 -11.30 22.76
N GLU A 63 -21.03 -11.97 22.73
CA GLU A 63 -21.45 -12.83 21.62
C GLU A 63 -21.78 -11.99 20.38
N ARG A 64 -22.48 -10.87 20.57
CA ARG A 64 -22.77 -9.92 19.49
C ARG A 64 -21.50 -9.34 18.87
N LEU A 65 -20.50 -8.96 19.68
CA LEU A 65 -19.20 -8.49 19.19
C LEU A 65 -18.45 -9.59 18.41
N ALA A 66 -18.50 -10.84 18.88
CA ALA A 66 -17.90 -11.97 18.17
C ALA A 66 -18.58 -12.23 16.82
N THR A 67 -19.91 -12.12 16.76
CA THR A 67 -20.68 -12.24 15.52
C THR A 67 -20.32 -11.14 14.52
N ILE A 68 -20.22 -9.88 14.99
CA ILE A 68 -19.79 -8.74 14.17
C ILE A 68 -18.38 -8.96 13.64
N GLU A 69 -17.44 -9.35 14.49
CA GLU A 69 -16.06 -9.63 14.11
C GLU A 69 -15.98 -10.73 13.05
N GLY A 70 -16.75 -11.82 13.22
CA GLY A 70 -16.84 -12.89 12.22
C GLY A 70 -17.33 -12.40 10.85
N ARG A 71 -18.39 -11.57 10.82
CA ARG A 71 -18.92 -10.98 9.57
C ARG A 71 -17.93 -10.05 8.90
N LEU A 72 -17.25 -9.18 9.67
CA LEU A 72 -16.25 -8.27 9.12
C LEU A 72 -15.04 -9.04 8.55
N ASN A 73 -14.60 -10.11 9.24
CA ASN A 73 -13.54 -10.99 8.74
C ASN A 73 -13.92 -11.66 7.42
N GLN A 74 -15.18 -12.09 7.26
CA GLN A 74 -15.67 -12.64 6.00
C GLN A 74 -15.61 -11.59 4.88
N VAL A 75 -16.08 -10.37 5.13
CA VAL A 75 -16.01 -9.27 4.16
C VAL A 75 -14.55 -8.98 3.78
N GLU A 76 -13.63 -8.90 4.73
CA GLU A 76 -12.20 -8.72 4.42
C GLU A 76 -11.68 -9.83 3.50
N GLN A 77 -12.01 -11.09 3.75
CA GLN A 77 -11.58 -12.20 2.91
C GLN A 77 -12.11 -12.06 1.48
N GLU A 78 -13.38 -11.72 1.31
CA GLU A 78 -14.00 -11.47 0.00
C GLU A 78 -13.28 -10.33 -0.74
N LEU A 79 -12.99 -9.21 -0.07
CA LEU A 79 -12.27 -8.08 -0.66
C LEU A 79 -10.82 -8.44 -1.03
N VAL A 80 -10.15 -9.27 -0.23
CA VAL A 80 -8.80 -9.76 -0.54
C VAL A 80 -8.82 -10.68 -1.78
N LEU A 81 -9.83 -11.52 -1.95
CA LEU A 81 -9.95 -12.36 -3.15
C LEU A 81 -10.21 -11.52 -4.41
N ILE A 82 -11.07 -10.50 -4.29
CA ILE A 82 -11.28 -9.53 -5.36
C ILE A 82 -9.98 -8.81 -5.71
N ASP A 83 -9.27 -8.27 -4.71
CA ASP A 83 -7.97 -7.62 -4.88
C ASP A 83 -6.98 -8.50 -5.66
N LEU A 84 -6.82 -9.76 -5.28
CA LEU A 84 -5.87 -10.69 -5.90
C LEU A 84 -6.25 -11.08 -7.33
N SER A 85 -7.54 -10.98 -7.70
CA SER A 85 -8.02 -11.30 -9.05
C SER A 85 -7.65 -10.24 -10.09
N VAL A 86 -7.29 -9.03 -9.67
CA VAL A 86 -6.98 -7.92 -10.57
C VAL A 86 -5.45 -7.77 -10.72
N PRO A 87 -4.91 -7.87 -11.95
CA PRO A 87 -3.50 -7.55 -12.23
C PRO A 87 -3.13 -6.11 -11.85
N MET A 88 -1.86 -5.86 -11.52
CA MET A 88 -1.43 -4.52 -11.09
C MET A 88 -1.55 -3.47 -12.20
N ASP A 89 -1.27 -3.83 -13.46
CA ASP A 89 -1.32 -2.89 -14.58
C ASP A 89 -2.76 -2.43 -14.87
N GLU A 90 -3.70 -3.37 -14.87
CA GLU A 90 -5.14 -3.08 -14.98
C GLU A 90 -5.62 -2.20 -13.84
N PHE A 91 -5.23 -2.50 -12.59
CA PHE A 91 -5.57 -1.66 -11.44
C PHE A 91 -5.06 -0.23 -11.61
N ARG A 92 -3.82 -0.04 -12.08
CA ARG A 92 -3.24 1.31 -12.29
C ARG A 92 -3.99 2.09 -13.35
N GLU A 93 -4.30 1.44 -14.47
CA GLU A 93 -5.03 2.07 -15.58
C GLU A 93 -6.40 2.59 -15.10
N ARG A 94 -7.18 1.72 -14.46
CA ARG A 94 -8.51 2.08 -13.96
C ARG A 94 -8.45 3.13 -12.84
N PHE A 95 -7.44 3.06 -11.98
CA PHE A 95 -7.26 4.02 -10.88
C PHE A 95 -7.08 5.47 -11.36
N VAL A 96 -6.35 5.71 -12.45
CA VAL A 96 -6.09 7.07 -12.96
C VAL A 96 -7.39 7.78 -13.38
N GLY A 97 -8.38 7.04 -13.88
CA GLY A 97 -9.68 7.58 -14.29
C GLY A 97 -10.72 7.67 -13.17
N ALA A 98 -10.55 6.91 -12.08
CA ALA A 98 -11.60 6.71 -11.07
C ALA A 98 -11.89 7.91 -10.17
N GLY A 99 -11.00 8.91 -10.09
CA GLY A 99 -11.17 10.04 -9.17
C GLY A 99 -11.24 9.61 -7.70
N ALA A 100 -10.45 8.60 -7.32
CA ALA A 100 -10.45 7.97 -6.01
C ALA A 100 -10.42 8.96 -4.83
N ASP A 101 -11.33 8.78 -3.87
CA ASP A 101 -11.36 9.59 -2.65
C ASP A 101 -10.12 9.30 -1.77
N PRO A 102 -9.39 10.31 -1.27
CA PRO A 102 -8.21 10.10 -0.44
C PRO A 102 -8.44 9.33 0.86
N VAL A 103 -9.62 9.44 1.46
CA VAL A 103 -9.99 8.68 2.66
C VAL A 103 -10.14 7.20 2.31
N ASP A 104 -10.77 6.90 1.18
CA ASP A 104 -10.94 5.53 0.70
C ASP A 104 -9.59 4.90 0.33
N MET A 105 -8.66 5.68 -0.25
CA MET A 105 -7.27 5.23 -0.46
C MET A 105 -6.58 4.82 0.83
N VAL A 106 -6.69 5.64 1.89
CA VAL A 106 -6.10 5.34 3.20
C VAL A 106 -6.71 4.07 3.80
N HIS A 107 -8.03 3.92 3.71
CA HIS A 107 -8.73 2.74 4.19
C HIS A 107 -8.34 1.47 3.44
N TYR A 108 -8.23 1.54 2.12
CA TYR A 108 -7.79 0.39 1.34
C TYR A 108 -6.31 0.06 1.57
N ALA A 109 -5.42 1.05 1.61
CA ALA A 109 -4.02 0.82 1.96
C ALA A 109 -3.90 0.15 3.34
N ARG A 110 -4.74 0.55 4.30
CA ARG A 110 -4.80 -0.08 5.62
C ARG A 110 -5.26 -1.54 5.56
N LEU A 111 -6.27 -1.85 4.75
CA LEU A 111 -6.70 -3.23 4.50
C LEU A 111 -5.57 -4.07 3.89
N LEU A 112 -4.78 -3.50 2.97
CA LEU A 112 -3.65 -4.22 2.40
C LEU A 112 -2.57 -4.46 3.46
N GLY A 113 -2.19 -3.43 4.22
CA GLY A 113 -1.14 -3.50 5.24
C GLY A 113 -1.51 -4.21 6.54
N SER A 114 -2.78 -4.58 6.77
CA SER A 114 -3.20 -5.36 7.94
C SER A 114 -2.90 -6.86 7.84
N ARG A 115 -2.49 -7.34 6.67
CA ARG A 115 -2.11 -8.73 6.41
C ARG A 115 -0.64 -8.83 6.04
N ASP A 116 -0.15 -10.06 5.98
CA ASP A 116 1.11 -10.31 5.30
C ASP A 116 0.97 -9.89 3.84
N LEU A 117 1.78 -8.91 3.43
CA LEU A 117 1.79 -8.43 2.05
C LEU A 117 2.44 -9.47 1.11
N GLY A 118 3.25 -10.39 1.66
CA GLY A 118 4.03 -11.35 0.88
C GLY A 118 4.91 -10.65 -0.17
N MET A 119 5.21 -11.39 -1.24
CA MET A 119 5.74 -10.83 -2.48
C MET A 119 4.62 -10.80 -3.54
N GLY A 120 4.67 -9.83 -4.46
CA GLY A 120 3.76 -9.76 -5.61
C GLY A 120 2.76 -8.59 -5.61
N VAL A 121 1.64 -8.79 -6.30
CA VAL A 121 0.67 -7.73 -6.69
C VAL A 121 0.16 -6.91 -5.51
N ARG A 122 -0.16 -7.55 -4.39
CA ARG A 122 -0.70 -6.86 -3.20
C ARG A 122 0.28 -5.84 -2.63
N ARG A 123 1.55 -6.22 -2.54
CA ARG A 123 2.62 -5.34 -2.08
C ARG A 123 2.81 -4.16 -3.03
N ASP A 124 2.81 -4.42 -4.34
CA ASP A 124 2.94 -3.37 -5.35
C ASP A 124 1.77 -2.38 -5.31
N ARG A 125 0.56 -2.90 -5.06
CA ARG A 125 -0.64 -2.08 -4.89
C ARG A 125 -0.57 -1.23 -3.63
N PHE A 126 -0.11 -1.81 -2.52
CA PHE A 126 0.14 -1.08 -1.29
C PHE A 126 1.18 0.04 -1.49
N GLU A 127 2.33 -0.25 -2.13
CA GLU A 127 3.34 0.75 -2.46
C GLU A 127 2.78 1.87 -3.36
N PHE A 128 1.98 1.49 -4.37
CA PHE A 128 1.33 2.44 -5.27
C PHE A 128 0.39 3.38 -4.53
N LEU A 129 -0.50 2.84 -3.70
CA LEU A 129 -1.44 3.64 -2.90
C LEU A 129 -0.72 4.56 -1.93
N LEU A 130 0.31 4.05 -1.24
CA LEU A 130 1.14 4.86 -0.37
C LEU A 130 1.76 6.02 -1.15
N GLY A 131 2.34 5.76 -2.32
CA GLY A 131 2.85 6.79 -3.22
C GLY A 131 1.79 7.86 -3.52
N ARG A 132 0.55 7.47 -3.84
CA ARG A 132 -0.54 8.41 -4.14
C ARG A 132 -1.02 9.21 -2.93
N ILE A 133 -1.11 8.58 -1.76
CA ILE A 133 -1.56 9.22 -0.52
C ILE A 133 -0.58 10.29 -0.05
N VAL A 134 0.71 10.06 -0.30
CA VAL A 134 1.80 10.84 0.31
C VAL A 134 2.43 11.85 -0.64
N THR A 135 2.04 11.83 -1.92
CA THR A 135 2.40 12.87 -2.90
C THR A 135 1.31 13.93 -2.95
N ARG A 136 1.68 15.21 -2.90
CA ARG A 136 0.71 16.32 -2.98
C ARG A 136 0.06 16.47 -4.35
N ASP A 137 0.83 16.20 -5.40
CA ASP A 137 0.43 16.38 -6.79
C ASP A 137 0.21 15.01 -7.45
N GLN A 138 -0.76 14.94 -8.37
CA GLN A 138 -1.03 13.71 -9.14
C GLN A 138 -0.19 13.62 -10.42
N SER A 139 0.57 14.66 -10.74
CA SER A 139 1.47 14.76 -11.88
C SER A 139 2.91 15.04 -11.43
N PRO A 140 3.93 14.54 -12.14
CA PRO A 140 5.32 14.90 -11.88
C PRO A 140 5.54 16.42 -12.04
N PRO A 141 6.47 17.03 -11.26
CA PRO A 141 7.27 16.40 -10.22
C PRO A 141 6.43 16.12 -8.97
N TYR A 142 6.45 14.87 -8.52
CA TYR A 142 5.80 14.44 -7.30
C TYR A 142 6.54 14.98 -6.08
N VAL A 143 5.82 15.62 -5.16
CA VAL A 143 6.35 16.13 -3.90
C VAL A 143 5.82 15.32 -2.73
N VAL A 144 6.72 14.64 -2.02
CA VAL A 144 6.40 13.87 -0.81
C VAL A 144 6.01 14.83 0.31
N VAL A 145 4.96 14.49 1.07
CA VAL A 145 4.59 15.23 2.28
C VAL A 145 5.72 15.22 3.32
N PRO A 146 5.83 16.25 4.18
CA PRO A 146 6.85 16.28 5.22
C PRO A 146 6.79 15.07 6.16
N ARG A 147 7.95 14.62 6.67
CA ARG A 147 8.09 13.43 7.53
C ARG A 147 7.08 13.35 8.69
N PRO A 148 6.79 14.43 9.45
CA PRO A 148 5.80 14.34 10.53
C PRO A 148 4.40 13.97 10.04
N ARG A 149 3.99 14.52 8.89
CA ARG A 149 2.70 14.19 8.25
C ARG A 149 2.73 12.78 7.68
N MET A 150 3.83 12.36 7.06
CA MET A 150 4.01 10.99 6.61
C MET A 150 3.85 10.00 7.76
N ASN A 151 4.57 10.19 8.86
CA ASN A 151 4.53 9.28 10.00
C ASN A 151 3.11 9.19 10.56
N ALA A 152 2.39 10.30 10.64
CA ALA A 152 0.98 10.30 11.04
C ALA A 152 0.09 9.46 10.10
N LEU A 153 0.33 9.53 8.78
CA LEU A 153 -0.37 8.70 7.79
C LEU A 153 0.03 7.22 7.88
N LEU A 154 1.32 6.92 8.03
CA LEU A 154 1.82 5.55 8.18
C LEU A 154 1.28 4.88 9.44
N HIS A 155 1.16 5.60 10.56
CA HIS A 155 0.50 5.09 11.77
C HIS A 155 -1.00 4.81 11.56
N GLN A 156 -1.67 5.52 10.65
CA GLN A 156 -3.08 5.25 10.34
C GLN A 156 -3.23 4.04 9.40
N ILE A 157 -2.31 3.87 8.45
CA ILE A 157 -2.34 2.85 7.40
C ILE A 157 -1.77 1.51 7.90
N ALA A 158 -0.59 1.54 8.53
CA ALA A 158 0.08 0.37 9.08
C ALA A 158 0.19 0.53 10.60
N PRO A 159 -0.91 0.39 11.36
CA PRO A 159 -0.90 0.68 12.81
C PRO A 159 0.08 -0.22 13.59
N VAL A 160 0.37 -1.41 13.08
CA VAL A 160 1.41 -2.30 13.60
C VAL A 160 2.65 -2.14 12.73
N SER A 161 3.64 -1.41 13.24
CA SER A 161 4.97 -1.36 12.63
C SER A 161 5.65 -2.70 12.88
N ALA A 162 6.33 -3.25 11.87
CA ALA A 162 7.18 -4.41 12.08
C ALA A 162 8.25 -4.08 13.13
N ALA A 163 8.34 -4.91 14.16
CA ALA A 163 9.40 -4.83 15.14
C ALA A 163 10.72 -5.16 14.43
N LEU A 164 11.63 -4.20 14.45
CA LEU A 164 12.92 -4.28 13.79
C LEU A 164 13.97 -3.74 14.77
N GLU A 165 15.07 -4.46 14.91
CA GLU A 165 16.17 -3.99 15.75
C GLU A 165 16.68 -2.64 15.22
N PRO A 166 16.96 -1.66 16.11
CA PRO A 166 17.37 -0.32 15.67
C PRO A 166 18.54 -0.33 14.68
N SER A 167 19.54 -1.20 14.89
CA SER A 167 20.70 -1.33 14.00
C SER A 167 20.32 -1.82 12.61
N ASP A 168 19.38 -2.77 12.50
CA ASP A 168 18.92 -3.27 11.19
C ASP A 168 18.09 -2.23 10.46
N ARG A 169 17.20 -1.54 11.19
CA ARG A 169 16.42 -0.43 10.66
C ARG A 169 17.33 0.66 10.11
N ASP A 170 18.31 1.10 10.90
CA ASP A 170 19.21 2.19 10.53
C ASP A 170 20.06 1.79 9.31
N ARG A 171 20.59 0.55 9.28
CA ARG A 171 21.27 0.00 8.10
C ARG A 171 20.39 0.01 6.85
N ILE A 172 19.15 -0.45 6.95
CA ILE A 172 18.22 -0.49 5.80
C ILE A 172 17.93 0.92 5.28
N VAL A 173 17.69 1.88 6.18
CA VAL A 173 17.44 3.28 5.82
C VAL A 173 18.67 3.93 5.18
N ASP A 174 19.87 3.61 5.68
CA ASP A 174 21.13 4.10 5.11
C ASP A 174 21.37 3.55 3.70
N GLU A 175 21.13 2.26 3.47
CA GLU A 175 21.23 1.64 2.15
C GLU A 175 20.28 2.30 1.13
N ILE A 176 19.03 2.56 1.52
CA ILE A 176 18.06 3.29 0.68
C ILE A 176 18.53 4.73 0.41
N THR A 177 19.07 5.40 1.43
CA THR A 177 19.59 6.76 1.30
C THR A 177 20.76 6.84 0.32
N GLN A 178 21.64 5.82 0.31
CA GLN A 178 22.71 5.72 -0.69
C GLN A 178 22.15 5.52 -2.10
N MET A 179 21.07 4.74 -2.28
CA MET A 179 20.39 4.61 -3.57
C MET A 179 19.77 5.93 -4.03
N GLU A 180 19.20 6.72 -3.11
CA GLU A 180 18.71 8.07 -3.41
C GLU A 180 19.85 8.98 -3.91
N GLN A 181 21.02 8.94 -3.25
CA GLN A 181 22.19 9.71 -3.67
C GLN A 181 22.66 9.32 -5.07
N LYS A 182 22.76 8.01 -5.35
CA LYS A 182 23.10 7.52 -6.69
C LYS A 182 22.08 8.00 -7.75
N LEU A 183 20.77 7.98 -7.44
CA LEU A 183 19.73 8.47 -8.36
C LEU A 183 19.89 9.97 -8.69
N TRP A 184 20.39 10.77 -7.75
CA TRP A 184 20.71 12.18 -7.98
C TRP A 184 21.92 12.40 -8.88
N GLU A 185 22.83 11.44 -8.94
CA GLU A 185 24.04 11.52 -9.76
C GLU A 185 23.75 11.17 -11.22
N VAL A 186 22.83 10.23 -11.48
CA VAL A 186 22.40 9.83 -12.83
C VAL A 186 21.94 11.04 -13.64
N ARG A 187 22.47 11.25 -14.84
CA ARG A 187 22.20 12.42 -15.70
C ARG A 187 21.29 12.14 -16.89
N THR A 188 21.21 10.89 -17.33
CA THR A 188 20.43 10.52 -18.53
C THR A 188 19.60 9.26 -18.29
N GLY A 189 18.58 9.05 -19.13
CA GLY A 189 17.80 7.82 -19.10
C GLY A 189 18.65 6.58 -19.39
N ALA A 190 19.61 6.68 -20.32
CA ALA A 190 20.53 5.58 -20.65
C ALA A 190 21.39 5.16 -19.44
N GLU A 191 21.95 6.14 -18.71
CA GLU A 191 22.75 5.88 -17.51
C GLU A 191 21.94 5.20 -16.40
N LEU A 192 20.66 5.57 -16.22
CA LEU A 192 19.76 4.91 -15.26
C LEU A 192 19.62 3.41 -15.57
N VAL A 193 19.45 3.07 -16.86
CA VAL A 193 19.29 1.68 -17.29
C VAL A 193 20.62 0.93 -17.20
N GLU A 194 21.71 1.51 -17.70
CA GLU A 194 23.04 0.87 -17.74
C GLU A 194 23.61 0.61 -16.34
N SER A 195 23.37 1.52 -15.39
CA SER A 195 23.77 1.33 -13.99
C SER A 195 22.95 0.27 -13.25
N LYS A 196 21.86 -0.22 -13.85
CA LYS A 196 20.87 -1.13 -13.22
C LYS A 196 20.26 -0.60 -11.92
N LEU A 197 20.36 0.69 -11.64
CA LEU A 197 19.90 1.28 -10.39
C LEU A 197 18.38 1.13 -10.18
N TYR A 198 17.60 1.12 -11.26
CA TYR A 198 16.17 0.78 -11.21
C TYR A 198 15.96 -0.64 -10.65
N MET A 199 16.71 -1.62 -11.16
CA MET A 199 16.65 -3.01 -10.69
C MET A 199 17.11 -3.12 -9.24
N ASP A 200 18.20 -2.45 -8.87
CA ASP A 200 18.74 -2.47 -7.51
C ASP A 200 17.70 -1.97 -6.50
N VAL A 201 17.06 -0.84 -6.78
CA VAL A 201 15.99 -0.29 -5.92
C VAL A 201 14.82 -1.26 -5.85
N ARG A 202 14.40 -1.84 -6.98
CA ARG A 202 13.26 -2.75 -7.02
C ARG A 202 13.54 -4.07 -6.28
N GLY A 203 14.66 -4.72 -6.57
CA GLY A 203 15.06 -5.97 -5.93
C GLY A 203 15.31 -5.79 -4.44
N TYR A 204 16.02 -4.73 -4.06
CA TYR A 204 16.25 -4.43 -2.65
C TYR A 204 14.96 -4.33 -1.86
N LYS A 205 13.96 -3.60 -2.38
CA LYS A 205 12.62 -3.57 -1.77
C LYS A 205 12.06 -4.99 -1.63
N LEU A 206 11.99 -5.77 -2.70
CA LEU A 206 11.41 -7.13 -2.67
C LEU A 206 12.07 -8.01 -1.58
N ASN A 207 13.37 -7.86 -1.32
CA ASN A 207 14.09 -8.55 -0.24
C ASN A 207 13.66 -8.18 1.19
N LEU A 208 13.07 -7.01 1.42
CA LEU A 208 12.75 -6.51 2.77
C LEU A 208 11.57 -7.22 3.47
N ARG A 209 11.00 -8.28 2.89
CA ARG A 209 9.96 -9.15 3.49
C ARG A 209 9.06 -8.46 4.54
N ARG A 210 9.29 -8.69 5.83
CA ARG A 210 8.49 -8.13 6.94
C ARG A 210 9.01 -6.77 7.39
N GLU A 211 10.31 -6.54 7.25
CA GLU A 211 11.01 -5.28 7.51
C GLU A 211 10.43 -4.13 6.69
N PHE A 212 9.86 -4.45 5.52
CA PHE A 212 9.15 -3.53 4.65
C PHE A 212 8.07 -2.73 5.37
N LEU A 213 7.34 -3.32 6.34
CA LEU A 213 6.26 -2.64 7.06
C LEU A 213 6.75 -1.78 8.24
N ASN A 214 8.05 -1.71 8.49
CA ASN A 214 8.58 -0.76 9.46
C ASN A 214 8.40 0.68 8.96
N HIS A 215 7.90 1.60 9.80
CA HIS A 215 7.55 2.96 9.34
C HIS A 215 8.71 3.78 8.80
N ASP A 216 9.90 3.69 9.40
CA ASP A 216 11.07 4.42 8.91
C ASP A 216 11.55 3.84 7.57
N VAL A 217 11.47 2.52 7.42
CA VAL A 217 11.77 1.81 6.18
C VAL A 217 10.76 2.19 5.09
N LEU A 218 9.44 2.16 5.37
CA LEU A 218 8.40 2.61 4.44
C LEU A 218 8.63 4.04 3.98
N TYR A 219 8.97 4.94 4.91
CA TYR A 219 9.25 6.33 4.55
C TYR A 219 10.43 6.45 3.58
N ALA A 220 11.54 5.75 3.84
CA ALA A 220 12.68 5.73 2.96
C ALA A 220 12.32 5.14 1.57
N ILE A 221 11.58 4.04 1.54
CA ILE A 221 11.11 3.40 0.29
C ILE A 221 10.24 4.35 -0.53
N ILE A 222 9.28 5.03 0.10
CA ILE A 222 8.41 5.98 -0.58
C ILE A 222 9.23 7.11 -1.19
N ARG A 223 10.21 7.65 -0.45
CA ARG A 223 11.06 8.74 -0.93
C ARG A 223 11.88 8.32 -2.15
N VAL A 224 12.56 7.17 -2.09
CA VAL A 224 13.34 6.69 -3.23
C VAL A 224 12.45 6.36 -4.44
N ASN A 225 11.25 5.80 -4.23
CA ASN A 225 10.29 5.54 -5.31
C ASN A 225 9.83 6.84 -5.98
N VAL A 226 9.50 7.86 -5.19
CA VAL A 226 9.07 9.17 -5.71
C VAL A 226 10.20 9.86 -6.46
N LEU A 227 11.43 9.82 -5.93
CA LEU A 227 12.61 10.34 -6.61
C LEU A 227 12.82 9.62 -7.94
N LEU A 228 12.81 8.28 -7.95
CA LEU A 228 12.95 7.47 -9.16
C LEU A 228 11.88 7.82 -10.20
N ALA A 229 10.61 7.92 -9.78
CA ALA A 229 9.51 8.31 -10.68
C ALA A 229 9.71 9.72 -11.28
N ASN A 230 10.17 10.68 -10.48
CA ASN A 230 10.49 12.02 -10.95
C ASN A 230 11.65 12.03 -11.94
N ARG A 231 12.72 11.27 -11.69
CA ARG A 231 13.86 11.14 -12.62
C ARG A 231 13.42 10.52 -13.95
N ILE A 232 12.60 9.47 -13.91
CA ILE A 232 12.04 8.84 -15.11
C ILE A 232 11.21 9.84 -15.91
N ALA A 233 10.32 10.59 -15.24
CA ALA A 233 9.49 11.60 -15.90
C ALA A 233 10.35 12.70 -16.55
N GLU A 234 11.37 13.19 -15.84
CA GLU A 234 12.32 14.19 -16.33
C GLU A 234 13.10 13.68 -17.57
N PHE A 235 13.57 12.43 -17.57
CA PHE A 235 14.29 11.87 -18.71
C PHE A 235 13.38 11.68 -19.93
N VAL A 236 12.14 11.25 -19.72
CA VAL A 236 11.13 11.17 -20.79
C VAL A 236 10.87 12.54 -21.41
N GLU A 237 10.78 13.59 -20.60
CA GLU A 237 10.56 14.96 -21.06
C GLU A 237 11.78 15.53 -21.81
N LYS A 238 12.99 15.32 -21.28
CA LYS A 238 14.24 15.85 -21.87
C LYS A 238 14.71 15.07 -23.10
N GLU A 239 14.39 13.78 -23.20
CA GLU A 239 14.86 12.88 -24.25
C GLU A 239 13.70 12.23 -25.03
N PRO A 240 12.77 13.01 -25.63
CA PRO A 240 11.54 12.46 -26.22
C PRO A 240 11.83 11.46 -27.34
N ALA A 241 12.89 11.68 -28.14
CA ALA A 241 13.33 10.79 -29.21
C ALA A 241 13.78 9.40 -28.72
N ARG A 242 14.12 9.27 -27.43
CA ARG A 242 14.57 8.01 -26.80
C ARG A 242 13.57 7.47 -25.78
N SER A 243 12.49 8.20 -25.51
CA SER A 243 11.54 7.89 -24.44
C SER A 243 10.89 6.50 -24.58
N ALA A 244 10.57 6.08 -25.81
CA ALA A 244 9.98 4.77 -26.07
C ALA A 244 10.96 3.62 -25.75
N ASP A 245 12.19 3.70 -26.26
CA ASP A 245 13.26 2.72 -25.98
C ASP A 245 13.61 2.67 -24.50
N PHE A 246 13.76 3.84 -23.87
CA PHE A 246 14.02 3.96 -22.43
C PHE A 246 12.94 3.27 -21.59
N ARG A 247 11.65 3.50 -21.90
CA ARG A 247 10.53 2.83 -21.21
C ARG A 247 10.51 1.32 -21.45
N ALA A 248 10.79 0.88 -22.68
CA ALA A 248 10.86 -0.54 -23.01
C ALA A 248 11.94 -1.24 -22.18
N ARG A 249 13.15 -0.67 -22.10
CA ARG A 249 14.26 -1.21 -21.31
C ARG A 249 13.98 -1.21 -19.81
N LEU A 250 13.30 -0.20 -19.27
CA LEU A 250 12.83 -0.23 -17.88
C LEU A 250 11.79 -1.34 -17.65
N GLY A 251 10.91 -1.59 -18.63
CA GLY A 251 9.98 -2.71 -18.61
C GLY A 251 10.68 -4.06 -18.59
N GLU A 252 11.71 -4.25 -19.43
CA GLU A 252 12.55 -5.45 -19.43
C GLU A 252 13.23 -5.67 -18.07
N GLN A 253 13.80 -4.62 -17.48
CA GLN A 253 14.39 -4.69 -16.14
C GLN A 253 13.37 -5.04 -15.05
N ALA A 254 12.14 -4.54 -15.15
CA ALA A 254 11.07 -4.87 -14.22
C ALA A 254 10.67 -6.35 -14.33
N LEU A 255 10.60 -6.88 -15.55
CA LEU A 255 10.35 -8.30 -15.80
C LEU A 255 11.50 -9.17 -15.28
N GLU A 256 12.75 -8.81 -15.54
CA GLU A 256 13.94 -9.53 -15.05
C GLU A 256 13.93 -9.64 -13.52
N VAL A 257 13.64 -8.53 -12.81
CA VAL A 257 13.51 -8.57 -11.35
C VAL A 257 12.35 -9.48 -10.93
N ASN A 258 11.19 -9.38 -11.58
CA ASN A 258 10.07 -10.25 -11.23
C ASN A 258 10.41 -11.74 -11.45
N GLU A 259 11.07 -12.10 -12.56
CA GLU A 259 11.49 -13.47 -12.86
C GLU A 259 12.45 -14.02 -11.81
N VAL A 260 13.50 -13.25 -11.47
CA VAL A 260 14.48 -13.64 -10.45
C VAL A 260 13.78 -13.88 -9.11
N TYR A 261 12.88 -12.99 -8.71
CA TYR A 261 12.20 -13.09 -7.41
C TYR A 261 11.13 -14.17 -7.37
N SER A 262 10.38 -14.37 -8.45
CA SER A 262 9.37 -15.45 -8.55
C SER A 262 10.01 -16.80 -8.23
N ALA A 263 11.23 -17.04 -8.73
CA ALA A 263 11.98 -18.26 -8.49
C ALA A 263 12.42 -18.49 -7.02
N TYR A 264 12.37 -17.47 -6.15
CA TYR A 264 12.69 -17.57 -4.72
C TYR A 264 11.45 -17.66 -3.82
N VAL A 265 10.24 -17.49 -4.38
CA VAL A 265 8.98 -17.49 -3.62
C VAL A 265 8.33 -18.89 -3.60
N ASP A 266 8.59 -19.70 -4.63
CA ASP A 266 8.16 -21.10 -4.75
C ASP A 266 9.11 -22.07 -4.01
#